data_AF-A0A7C9VX51-F1
#
_entry.id   AF-A0A7C9VX51-F1
#
_cell.length_a   1.000
_cell.length_b   1.000
_cell.length_c   1.000
_cell.angle_alpha   90.00
_cell.angle_beta   90.00
_cell.angle_gamma   90.00
#
_symmetry.space_group_name_H-M   'P 1'
#
loop_
_entity.id
_entity.type
_entity.pdbx_description
1 polymer ?
#
loop_
_entity_poly.entity_id
_entity_poly.type
_entity_poly.pdbx_seq_one_letter_code
_entity_poly.pdbx_strand_id
1 'polypeptide(L)'
;MTGWISPTQCGELVDALLDRELRHVPDEPPTLRHDGPPQPADLDVATWRLLAAQHRVIRARKLLDDPRIGVDLTALVRGFDALADKAEDVWEVVREANSAEIAVDRGDTPEKISAAVHHHRAAVVDAELPPLSSPAPDASTWTVRYDDHGGFVATVTSGRDASGPYRGWGYAPTPQSAIATITGFMAHRPPIVVLDPPAPSPVRMVEPSSRADTSLEGQRVADLLLHRGPAYQEHLEACRRAAHVLRGVDIGAHLEERARLLNDTTPQLEHAHILCEAPEAANKDHRGYFDTTLWVPTRLVVSTACPTWGDFQGHRQYMLRQIAQGLADAADLDAFTTELFTDQINLTHTPAWAGPVYQVSANGNHRVHVARMLELPWLATTVTYEKPPPAWQSWAIYGVESDWARTGWNEKWAQRRHDLIEGLIRRGVIDGEFDDTPELFNQTLHCTRLPAPWLIRAPELATAANAYYETLYPGALAMLGIPADVGTDAHAWTRWLTSARGTALI
;
A
#
# COMPACT_ATOMS: atom_id res chain seq x y z
N MET A 1 -46.03 40.82 10.61
CA MET A 1 -46.81 40.32 9.46
C MET A 1 -45.91 39.42 8.64
N THR A 2 -45.83 38.14 9.00
CA THR A 2 -45.14 37.10 8.22
C THR A 2 -46.14 36.61 7.18
N GLY A 3 -46.11 37.21 5.98
CA GLY A 3 -46.88 36.68 4.85
C GLY A 3 -46.26 35.34 4.46
N TRP A 4 -46.98 34.25 4.72
CA TRP A 4 -46.55 32.92 4.29
C TRP A 4 -46.62 32.87 2.76
N ILE A 5 -45.47 32.76 2.11
CA ILE A 5 -45.39 32.46 0.68
C ILE A 5 -46.05 31.11 0.49
N SER A 6 -47.11 31.06 -0.33
CA SER A 6 -47.75 29.78 -0.65
C SER A 6 -46.79 28.87 -1.43
N PRO A 7 -46.93 27.53 -1.36
CA PRO A 7 -46.07 26.61 -2.12
C PRO A 7 -45.96 26.95 -3.62
N THR A 8 -47.04 27.44 -4.23
CA THR A 8 -47.07 27.90 -5.62
C THR A 8 -46.20 29.13 -5.85
N GLN A 9 -46.28 30.14 -4.98
CA GLN A 9 -45.45 31.35 -5.05
C GLN A 9 -43.98 31.03 -4.77
N CYS A 10 -43.70 30.00 -3.96
CA CYS A 10 -42.35 29.50 -3.76
C CYS A 10 -41.82 28.86 -5.05
N GLY A 11 -42.63 28.06 -5.75
CA GLY A 11 -42.28 27.51 -7.07
C GLY A 11 -41.95 28.60 -8.10
N GLU A 12 -42.81 29.62 -8.23
CA GLU A 12 -42.61 30.73 -9.17
C GLU A 12 -41.33 31.55 -8.87
N LEU A 13 -41.02 31.77 -7.59
CA LEU A 13 -39.81 32.48 -7.17
C LEU A 13 -38.55 31.67 -7.50
N VAL A 14 -38.61 30.34 -7.32
CA VAL A 14 -37.53 29.41 -7.64
C VAL A 14 -37.30 29.35 -9.14
N ASP A 15 -38.36 29.24 -9.94
CA ASP A 15 -38.27 29.23 -11.40
C ASP A 15 -37.67 30.55 -11.92
N ALA A 16 -38.07 31.69 -11.36
CA ALA A 16 -37.50 32.99 -11.73
C ALA A 16 -36.02 33.15 -11.32
N LEU A 17 -35.63 32.64 -10.16
CA LEU A 17 -34.23 32.62 -9.71
C LEU A 17 -33.36 31.69 -10.56
N LEU A 18 -33.88 30.49 -10.83
CA LEU A 18 -33.25 29.51 -11.71
C LEU A 18 -33.07 30.09 -13.10
N ASP A 19 -34.10 30.66 -13.70
CA ASP A 19 -33.99 31.13 -15.06
C ASP A 19 -33.10 32.41 -15.15
N ARG A 20 -33.13 33.30 -14.15
CA ARG A 20 -32.20 34.45 -14.07
C ARG A 20 -30.75 33.99 -13.99
N GLU A 21 -30.44 33.03 -13.13
CA GLU A 21 -29.07 32.57 -12.94
C GLU A 21 -28.64 31.60 -14.05
N LEU A 22 -29.54 30.86 -14.71
CA LEU A 22 -29.21 29.89 -15.76
C LEU A 22 -29.22 30.47 -17.18
N ARG A 23 -30.00 31.51 -17.50
CA ARG A 23 -30.08 32.09 -18.86
C ARG A 23 -28.82 32.79 -19.36
N HIS A 24 -27.82 33.04 -18.51
CA HIS A 24 -26.64 33.82 -18.88
C HIS A 24 -25.36 33.00 -18.87
N VAL A 25 -25.39 31.68 -19.17
CA VAL A 25 -24.13 30.94 -19.37
C VAL A 25 -23.49 31.57 -20.61
N PRO A 26 -22.33 32.26 -20.50
CA PRO A 26 -21.67 32.76 -21.70
C PRO A 26 -21.50 31.61 -22.69
N ASP A 27 -21.83 31.81 -23.97
CA ASP A 27 -21.73 30.73 -24.95
C ASP A 27 -20.29 30.27 -25.16
N GLU A 28 -19.33 31.14 -24.84
CA GLU A 28 -17.89 30.95 -24.99
C GLU A 28 -17.19 30.98 -23.63
N PRO A 29 -16.22 30.08 -23.38
CA PRO A 29 -15.35 30.18 -22.22
C PRO A 29 -14.62 31.53 -22.26
N PRO A 30 -14.32 32.15 -21.10
CA PRO A 30 -13.45 33.33 -21.08
C PRO A 30 -12.16 32.95 -21.81
N THR A 31 -11.76 33.75 -22.80
CA THR A 31 -10.57 33.49 -23.62
C THR A 31 -9.33 33.43 -22.75
N LEU A 32 -9.02 32.26 -22.24
CA LEU A 32 -7.74 31.92 -21.64
C LEU A 32 -6.80 31.71 -22.83
N ARG A 33 -5.91 32.68 -23.08
CA ARG A 33 -4.84 32.52 -24.05
C ARG A 33 -3.93 31.39 -23.56
N HIS A 34 -4.15 30.18 -24.04
CA HIS A 34 -3.20 29.09 -23.93
C HIS A 34 -2.33 29.10 -25.19
N ASP A 35 -1.03 29.38 -25.03
CA ASP A 35 -0.03 29.33 -26.10
C ASP A 35 0.36 27.86 -26.43
N GLY A 36 -0.62 26.97 -26.55
CA GLY A 36 -0.45 25.53 -26.82
C GLY A 36 -1.17 25.07 -28.10
N PRO A 37 -0.94 23.83 -28.56
CA PRO A 37 -1.64 23.28 -29.73
C PRO A 37 -3.16 23.25 -29.50
N PRO A 38 -3.98 23.40 -30.55
CA PRO A 38 -5.43 23.46 -30.42
C PRO A 38 -5.98 22.11 -29.94
N GLN A 39 -6.49 22.09 -28.70
CA GLN A 39 -7.35 21.01 -28.21
C GLN A 39 -8.69 21.01 -28.97
N PRO A 40 -9.40 19.87 -29.07
CA PRO A 40 -10.71 19.83 -29.72
C PRO A 40 -11.70 20.73 -28.98
N ALA A 41 -12.01 21.88 -29.59
CA ALA A 41 -12.71 23.02 -28.98
C ALA A 41 -14.10 22.71 -28.38
N ASP A 42 -14.73 21.61 -28.77
CA ASP A 42 -16.10 21.28 -28.34
C ASP A 42 -16.19 20.65 -26.93
N LEU A 43 -15.17 19.88 -26.51
CA LEU A 43 -15.14 19.21 -25.20
C LEU A 43 -14.77 20.17 -24.07
N ASP A 44 -13.91 21.15 -24.33
CA ASP A 44 -13.57 22.21 -23.38
C ASP A 44 -14.77 23.12 -23.09
N VAL A 45 -15.59 23.40 -24.12
CA VAL A 45 -16.84 24.17 -23.97
C VAL A 45 -17.85 23.39 -23.12
N ALA A 46 -18.02 22.08 -23.35
CA ALA A 46 -18.93 21.26 -22.56
C ALA A 46 -18.49 21.15 -21.09
N THR A 47 -17.19 20.89 -20.85
CA THR A 47 -16.58 20.83 -19.52
C THR A 47 -16.77 22.14 -18.78
N TRP A 48 -16.51 23.27 -19.44
CA TRP A 48 -16.68 24.59 -18.85
C TRP A 48 -18.16 24.91 -18.55
N ARG A 49 -19.11 24.51 -19.42
CA ARG A 49 -20.55 24.69 -19.18
C ARG A 49 -21.03 23.92 -17.97
N LEU A 50 -20.54 22.70 -17.75
CA LEU A 50 -20.87 21.90 -16.56
C LEU A 50 -20.33 22.56 -15.28
N LEU A 51 -19.07 23.00 -15.28
CA LEU A 51 -18.48 23.74 -14.15
C LEU A 51 -19.24 25.04 -13.86
N ALA A 52 -19.62 25.80 -14.89
CA ALA A 52 -20.43 27.01 -14.75
C ALA A 52 -21.83 26.71 -14.20
N ALA A 53 -22.45 25.60 -14.59
CA ALA A 53 -23.72 25.14 -14.04
C ALA A 53 -23.60 24.79 -12.56
N GLN A 54 -22.59 24.00 -12.16
CA GLN A 54 -22.31 23.65 -10.77
C GLN A 54 -22.14 24.91 -9.89
N HIS A 55 -21.32 25.87 -10.32
CA HIS A 55 -21.12 27.14 -9.58
C HIS A 55 -22.42 27.92 -9.38
N ARG A 56 -23.34 27.89 -10.34
CA ARG A 56 -24.65 28.55 -10.24
C ARG A 56 -25.59 27.84 -9.30
N VAL A 57 -25.61 26.51 -9.31
CA VAL A 57 -26.36 25.69 -8.37
C VAL A 57 -25.88 25.96 -6.94
N ILE A 58 -24.56 25.99 -6.71
CA ILE A 58 -23.97 26.36 -5.41
C ILE A 58 -24.36 27.78 -4.99
N ARG A 59 -24.36 28.74 -5.92
CA ARG A 59 -24.77 30.12 -5.64
C ARG A 59 -26.25 30.22 -5.29
N ALA A 60 -27.11 29.54 -6.03
CA ALA A 60 -28.55 29.47 -5.75
C ALA A 60 -28.80 28.82 -4.39
N ARG A 61 -28.08 27.74 -4.05
CA ARG A 61 -28.12 27.13 -2.72
C ARG A 61 -27.80 28.13 -1.62
N LYS A 62 -26.68 28.87 -1.75
CA LYS A 62 -26.25 29.88 -0.76
C LYS A 62 -27.30 30.98 -0.56
N LEU A 63 -28.03 31.34 -1.61
CA LEU A 63 -29.13 32.30 -1.51
C LEU A 63 -30.32 31.68 -0.75
N LEU A 64 -30.69 30.44 -1.05
CA LEU A 64 -31.84 29.76 -0.42
C LEU A 64 -31.59 29.36 1.05
N ASP A 65 -30.33 29.18 1.44
CA ASP A 65 -29.89 28.90 2.81
C ASP A 65 -29.74 30.18 3.66
N ASP A 66 -30.04 31.36 3.09
CA ASP A 66 -29.95 32.62 3.81
C ASP A 66 -31.04 32.71 4.90
N PRO A 67 -30.68 32.77 6.20
CA PRO A 67 -31.65 32.80 7.29
C PRO A 67 -32.59 34.02 7.25
N ARG A 68 -32.25 35.06 6.46
CA ARG A 68 -33.08 36.25 6.26
C ARG A 68 -34.30 36.00 5.38
N ILE A 69 -34.37 34.89 4.64
CA ILE A 69 -35.54 34.54 3.82
C ILE A 69 -36.75 34.22 4.70
N GLY A 70 -36.55 33.67 5.90
CA GLY A 70 -37.61 33.44 6.88
C GLY A 70 -38.63 32.36 6.47
N VAL A 71 -38.30 31.51 5.49
CA VAL A 71 -39.11 30.38 5.01
C VAL A 71 -38.27 29.10 5.11
N ASP A 72 -38.88 27.97 5.50
CA ASP A 72 -38.22 26.66 5.49
C ASP A 72 -38.09 26.16 4.05
N LEU A 73 -36.87 26.24 3.51
CA LEU A 73 -36.51 25.79 2.16
C LEU A 73 -35.64 24.52 2.17
N THR A 74 -35.60 23.78 3.28
CA THR A 74 -34.67 22.64 3.48
C THR A 74 -34.79 21.56 2.38
N ALA A 75 -36.00 21.26 1.91
CA ALA A 75 -36.20 20.26 0.85
C ALA A 75 -35.65 20.74 -0.50
N LEU A 76 -35.80 22.03 -0.78
CA LEU A 76 -35.30 22.64 -2.01
C LEU A 76 -33.77 22.72 -1.98
N VAL A 77 -33.18 23.17 -0.86
CA VAL A 77 -31.72 23.18 -0.65
C VAL A 77 -31.12 21.79 -0.91
N ARG A 78 -31.73 20.74 -0.36
CA ARG A 78 -31.32 19.34 -0.64
C ARG A 78 -31.41 18.97 -2.12
N GLY A 79 -32.41 19.47 -2.84
CA GLY A 79 -32.52 19.27 -4.28
C GLY A 79 -31.42 19.98 -5.08
N PHE A 80 -31.02 21.18 -4.65
CA PHE A 80 -29.88 21.90 -5.23
C PHE A 80 -28.56 21.20 -4.91
N ASP A 81 -28.36 20.71 -3.70
CA ASP A 81 -27.16 19.91 -3.35
C ASP A 81 -27.06 18.68 -4.23
N ALA A 82 -28.12 17.87 -4.34
CA ALA A 82 -28.12 16.68 -5.20
C ALA A 82 -27.87 16.99 -6.68
N LEU A 83 -28.31 18.15 -7.17
CA LEU A 83 -28.02 18.60 -8.54
C LEU A 83 -26.57 19.07 -8.71
N ALA A 84 -26.00 19.77 -7.71
CA ALA A 84 -24.61 20.19 -7.72
C ALA A 84 -23.69 18.98 -7.72
N ASP A 85 -23.94 18.02 -6.83
CA ASP A 85 -23.19 16.76 -6.73
C ASP A 85 -23.24 16.02 -8.08
N LYS A 86 -24.44 15.88 -8.67
CA LYS A 86 -24.58 15.22 -9.98
C LYS A 86 -23.88 15.99 -11.11
N ALA A 87 -23.89 17.32 -11.09
CA ALA A 87 -23.19 18.12 -12.09
C ALA A 87 -21.67 17.99 -11.95
N GLU A 88 -21.17 17.92 -10.72
CA GLU A 88 -19.76 17.66 -10.39
C GLU A 88 -19.33 16.27 -10.85
N ASP A 89 -20.11 15.22 -10.55
CA ASP A 89 -19.86 13.85 -11.00
C ASP A 89 -19.73 13.76 -12.53
N VAL A 90 -20.65 14.40 -13.27
CA VAL A 90 -20.62 14.42 -14.74
C VAL A 90 -19.43 15.23 -15.24
N TRP A 91 -19.13 16.37 -14.62
CA TRP A 91 -17.98 17.20 -14.97
C TRP A 91 -16.67 16.43 -14.78
N GLU A 92 -16.48 15.74 -13.66
CA GLU A 92 -15.29 14.93 -13.38
C GLU A 92 -15.13 13.81 -14.40
N VAL A 93 -16.19 13.05 -14.69
CA VAL A 93 -16.14 11.98 -15.69
C VAL A 93 -15.79 12.49 -17.08
N VAL A 94 -16.33 13.64 -17.50
CA VAL A 94 -16.01 14.24 -18.80
C VAL A 94 -14.59 14.81 -18.82
N ARG A 95 -14.14 15.44 -17.72
CA ARG A 95 -12.77 15.94 -17.55
C ARG A 95 -11.77 14.79 -17.64
N GLU A 96 -12.04 13.67 -16.99
CA GLU A 96 -11.22 12.46 -17.07
C GLU A 96 -11.20 11.88 -18.48
N ALA A 97 -12.36 11.75 -19.13
CA ALA A 97 -12.44 11.28 -20.52
C ALA A 97 -11.62 12.17 -21.47
N ASN A 98 -11.71 13.50 -21.33
CA ASN A 98 -10.93 14.45 -22.12
C ASN A 98 -9.42 14.29 -21.86
N SER A 99 -9.04 14.15 -20.58
CA SER A 99 -7.63 13.97 -20.18
C SER A 99 -7.03 12.66 -20.72
N ALA A 100 -7.87 11.64 -20.92
CA ALA A 100 -7.51 10.35 -21.48
C ALA A 100 -7.73 10.23 -23.00
N GLU A 101 -8.08 11.34 -23.68
CA GLU A 101 -8.40 11.39 -25.12
C GLU A 101 -9.50 10.40 -25.55
N ILE A 102 -10.47 10.12 -24.66
CA ILE A 102 -11.59 9.23 -24.94
C ILE A 102 -12.67 10.01 -25.68
N ALA A 103 -13.11 9.48 -26.83
CA ALA A 103 -14.19 10.07 -27.61
C ALA A 103 -15.50 10.07 -26.82
N VAL A 104 -16.12 11.26 -26.70
CA VAL A 104 -17.44 11.46 -26.08
C VAL A 104 -18.40 11.97 -27.15
N ASP A 105 -19.39 11.14 -27.51
CA ASP A 105 -20.35 11.49 -28.54
C ASP A 105 -21.59 12.20 -27.97
N ARG A 106 -22.25 13.00 -28.80
CA ARG A 106 -23.52 13.62 -28.43
C ARG A 106 -24.57 12.55 -28.14
N GLY A 107 -25.12 12.59 -26.93
CA GLY A 107 -26.14 11.63 -26.47
C GLY A 107 -25.58 10.52 -25.59
N ASP A 108 -24.26 10.47 -25.39
CA ASP A 108 -23.64 9.59 -24.42
C ASP A 108 -24.10 9.93 -23.01
N THR A 109 -24.44 8.90 -22.24
CA THR A 109 -24.80 9.07 -20.84
C THR A 109 -23.53 9.09 -19.97
N PRO A 110 -23.57 9.72 -18.78
CA PRO A 110 -22.44 9.70 -17.85
C PRO A 110 -21.95 8.29 -17.52
N GLU A 111 -22.86 7.32 -17.44
CA GLU A 111 -22.52 5.92 -17.17
C GLU A 111 -21.74 5.27 -18.33
N LYS A 112 -22.08 5.60 -19.58
CA LYS A 112 -21.33 5.13 -20.75
C LYS A 112 -19.92 5.73 -20.78
N ILE A 113 -19.80 7.04 -20.52
CA ILE A 113 -18.52 7.75 -20.49
C ILE A 113 -17.65 7.20 -19.35
N SER A 114 -18.21 7.07 -18.15
CA SER A 114 -17.54 6.47 -16.98
C SER A 114 -17.07 5.05 -17.28
N ALA A 115 -17.90 4.21 -17.91
CA ALA A 115 -17.48 2.86 -18.29
C ALA A 115 -16.28 2.88 -19.26
N ALA A 116 -16.29 3.76 -20.26
CA ALA A 116 -15.17 3.93 -21.18
C ALA A 116 -13.88 4.41 -20.46
N VAL A 117 -14.01 5.39 -19.55
CA VAL A 117 -12.91 5.86 -18.69
C VAL A 117 -12.32 4.72 -17.86
N HIS A 118 -13.16 3.92 -17.19
CA HIS A 118 -12.68 2.79 -16.39
C HIS A 118 -12.04 1.67 -17.23
N HIS A 119 -12.50 1.45 -18.47
CA HIS A 119 -11.84 0.50 -19.38
C HIS A 119 -10.47 1.02 -19.82
N HIS A 120 -10.35 2.30 -20.13
CA HIS A 120 -9.07 2.92 -20.46
C HIS A 120 -8.11 2.88 -19.27
N ARG A 121 -8.54 3.30 -18.07
CA ARG A 121 -7.73 3.24 -16.84
C ARG A 121 -7.26 1.83 -16.53
N ALA A 122 -8.11 0.81 -16.71
CA ALA A 122 -7.70 -0.60 -16.57
C ALA A 122 -6.61 -0.99 -17.56
N ALA A 123 -6.74 -0.59 -18.82
CA ALA A 123 -5.73 -0.88 -19.83
C ALA A 123 -4.39 -0.21 -19.52
N VAL A 124 -4.40 1.05 -19.02
CA VAL A 124 -3.20 1.75 -18.57
C VAL A 124 -2.56 1.03 -17.38
N VAL A 125 -3.36 0.71 -16.35
CA VAL A 125 -2.88 -0.04 -15.17
C VAL A 125 -2.25 -1.36 -15.59
N ASP A 126 -2.93 -2.16 -16.42
CA ASP A 126 -2.43 -3.47 -16.84
C ASP A 126 -1.17 -3.36 -17.72
N ALA A 127 -1.06 -2.31 -18.55
CA ALA A 127 0.11 -2.06 -19.39
C ALA A 127 1.35 -1.62 -18.57
N GLU A 128 1.14 -0.96 -17.44
CA GLU A 128 2.22 -0.53 -16.53
C GLU A 128 2.69 -1.66 -15.59
N LEU A 129 1.97 -2.79 -15.50
CA LEU A 129 2.38 -3.90 -14.66
C LEU A 129 3.69 -4.52 -15.17
N PRO A 130 4.62 -4.87 -14.26
CA PRO A 130 5.82 -5.59 -14.66
C PRO A 130 5.45 -6.96 -15.24
N PRO A 131 6.27 -7.48 -16.16
CA PRO A 131 6.10 -8.85 -16.64
C PRO A 131 6.17 -9.81 -15.45
N LEU A 132 5.26 -10.79 -15.43
CA LEU A 132 5.26 -11.80 -14.37
C LEU A 132 6.57 -12.59 -14.42
N SER A 133 7.17 -12.77 -13.25
CA SER A 133 8.35 -13.63 -13.11
C SER A 133 7.98 -15.06 -13.48
N SER A 134 8.94 -15.78 -14.08
CA SER A 134 8.76 -17.22 -14.32
C SER A 134 8.53 -17.94 -12.98
N PRO A 135 7.52 -18.82 -12.88
CA PRO A 135 7.28 -19.57 -11.65
C PRO A 135 8.50 -20.39 -11.24
N ALA A 136 8.69 -20.55 -9.93
CA ALA A 136 9.68 -21.50 -9.42
C ALA A 136 9.34 -22.95 -9.86
N PRO A 137 10.32 -23.85 -10.02
CA PRO A 137 10.07 -25.24 -10.45
C PRO A 137 9.11 -26.03 -9.54
N ASP A 138 9.07 -25.68 -8.25
CA ASP A 138 8.23 -26.25 -7.20
C ASP A 138 7.17 -25.25 -6.70
N ALA A 139 6.85 -24.23 -7.52
CA ALA A 139 5.91 -23.18 -7.18
C ALA A 139 4.53 -23.72 -6.79
N SER A 140 3.98 -23.16 -5.72
CA SER A 140 2.57 -23.35 -5.37
C SER A 140 1.67 -22.79 -6.46
N THR A 141 0.51 -23.42 -6.66
CA THR A 141 -0.55 -22.88 -7.53
C THR A 141 -1.61 -22.20 -6.69
N TRP A 142 -1.89 -20.95 -7.04
CA TRP A 142 -2.91 -20.10 -6.44
C TRP A 142 -4.06 -19.90 -7.41
N THR A 143 -5.27 -20.18 -6.96
CA THR A 143 -6.49 -19.87 -7.68
C THR A 143 -7.13 -18.62 -7.09
N VAL A 144 -7.41 -17.64 -7.93
CA VAL A 144 -7.91 -16.32 -7.55
C VAL A 144 -9.33 -16.15 -8.07
N ARG A 145 -10.26 -15.95 -7.15
CA ARG A 145 -11.61 -15.49 -7.45
C ARG A 145 -11.62 -13.97 -7.29
N TYR A 146 -11.85 -13.26 -8.39
CA TYR A 146 -11.89 -11.80 -8.43
C TYR A 146 -13.32 -11.32 -8.62
N ASP A 147 -13.77 -10.39 -7.78
CA ASP A 147 -15.13 -9.87 -7.77
C ASP A 147 -15.28 -8.55 -8.51
N ASP A 148 -16.50 -8.21 -8.91
CA ASP A 148 -16.83 -7.01 -9.69
C ASP A 148 -16.54 -5.69 -8.96
N HIS A 149 -16.39 -5.75 -7.64
CA HIS A 149 -16.06 -4.63 -6.76
C HIS A 149 -14.55 -4.56 -6.42
N GLY A 150 -13.69 -5.31 -7.13
CA GLY A 150 -12.23 -5.27 -6.97
C GLY A 150 -11.67 -6.06 -5.79
N GLY A 151 -12.54 -6.62 -4.96
CA GLY A 151 -12.17 -7.56 -3.91
C GLY A 151 -11.77 -8.89 -4.55
N PHE A 152 -10.80 -9.60 -3.96
CA PHE A 152 -10.45 -10.93 -4.43
C PHE A 152 -10.09 -11.86 -3.27
N VAL A 153 -10.29 -13.16 -3.50
CA VAL A 153 -9.86 -14.23 -2.61
C VAL A 153 -8.93 -15.17 -3.38
N ALA A 154 -7.77 -15.44 -2.79
CA ALA A 154 -6.75 -16.31 -3.38
C ALA A 154 -6.60 -17.58 -2.51
N THR A 155 -6.58 -18.76 -3.13
CA THR A 155 -6.48 -20.04 -2.41
C THR A 155 -5.41 -20.94 -3.02
N VAL A 156 -4.59 -21.59 -2.19
CA VAL A 156 -3.60 -22.58 -2.64
C VAL A 156 -4.29 -23.88 -3.03
N THR A 157 -4.21 -24.22 -4.32
CA THR A 157 -4.78 -25.45 -4.89
C THR A 157 -3.76 -26.57 -5.05
N SER A 158 -2.47 -26.26 -5.15
CA SER A 158 -1.38 -27.25 -5.17
C SER A 158 -0.07 -26.69 -4.61
N GLY A 159 0.87 -27.57 -4.23
CA GLY A 159 2.20 -27.17 -3.72
C GLY A 159 2.16 -26.49 -2.35
N ARG A 160 1.38 -27.03 -1.41
CA ARG A 160 1.20 -26.44 -0.06
C ARG A 160 2.48 -26.51 0.77
N ASP A 161 2.88 -25.36 1.33
CA ASP A 161 3.87 -25.28 2.40
C ASP A 161 3.19 -25.50 3.76
N ALA A 162 3.88 -26.18 4.67
CA ALA A 162 3.46 -26.47 6.04
C ALA A 162 3.24 -25.20 6.91
N SER A 163 3.90 -24.09 6.60
CA SER A 163 3.75 -22.81 7.32
C SER A 163 2.59 -21.95 6.84
N GLY A 164 1.90 -22.34 5.75
CA GLY A 164 0.98 -21.47 5.03
C GLY A 164 1.72 -20.35 4.27
N PRO A 165 0.99 -19.38 3.68
CA PRO A 165 -0.46 -19.23 3.72
C PRO A 165 -1.21 -20.24 2.84
N TYR A 166 -2.47 -20.54 3.17
CA TYR A 166 -3.33 -21.41 2.35
C TYR A 166 -4.45 -20.66 1.65
N ARG A 167 -4.84 -19.50 2.19
CA ARG A 167 -5.87 -18.63 1.64
C ARG A 167 -5.61 -17.19 2.09
N GLY A 168 -5.76 -16.25 1.17
CA GLY A 168 -5.68 -14.82 1.43
C GLY A 168 -6.79 -14.07 0.73
N TRP A 169 -6.90 -12.79 1.01
CA TRP A 169 -7.89 -11.88 0.45
C TRP A 169 -7.24 -10.54 0.18
N GLY A 170 -7.92 -9.66 -0.55
CA GLY A 170 -7.37 -8.35 -0.80
C GLY A 170 -8.20 -7.53 -1.76
N TYR A 171 -7.59 -6.45 -2.20
CA TYR A 171 -8.14 -5.56 -3.21
C TYR A 171 -7.10 -5.31 -4.30
N ALA A 172 -7.57 -5.29 -5.54
CA ALA A 172 -6.80 -4.82 -6.67
C ALA A 172 -7.74 -4.12 -7.68
N PRO A 173 -7.25 -3.15 -8.46
CA PRO A 173 -8.05 -2.39 -9.41
C PRO A 173 -8.48 -3.21 -10.63
N THR A 174 -7.69 -4.24 -10.97
CA THR A 174 -7.91 -5.14 -12.11
C THR A 174 -7.58 -6.59 -11.70
N PRO A 175 -8.12 -7.61 -12.41
CA PRO A 175 -7.74 -9.01 -12.18
C PRO A 175 -6.23 -9.25 -12.36
N GLN A 176 -5.59 -8.53 -13.29
CA GLN A 176 -4.16 -8.67 -13.58
C GLN A 176 -3.32 -8.03 -12.47
N SER A 177 -3.80 -6.93 -11.90
CA SER A 177 -3.23 -6.37 -10.68
C SER A 177 -3.35 -7.33 -9.50
N ALA A 178 -4.45 -8.10 -9.36
CA ALA A 178 -4.55 -9.12 -8.31
C ALA A 178 -3.48 -10.21 -8.48
N ILE A 179 -3.26 -10.68 -9.72
CA ILE A 179 -2.18 -11.63 -10.03
C ILE A 179 -0.82 -11.04 -9.65
N ALA A 180 -0.55 -9.80 -10.06
CA ALA A 180 0.71 -9.12 -9.77
C ALA A 180 0.92 -8.93 -8.26
N THR A 181 -0.13 -8.59 -7.50
CA THR A 181 -0.07 -8.46 -6.03
C THR A 181 0.28 -9.80 -5.37
N ILE A 182 -0.37 -10.91 -5.74
CA ILE A 182 -0.06 -12.23 -5.17
C ILE A 182 1.35 -12.68 -5.55
N THR A 183 1.76 -12.42 -6.79
CA THR A 183 3.11 -12.73 -7.27
C THR A 183 4.16 -11.92 -6.50
N GLY A 184 3.89 -10.63 -6.26
CA GLY A 184 4.77 -9.73 -5.49
C GLY A 184 4.89 -10.11 -4.02
N PHE A 185 3.81 -10.59 -3.39
CA PHE A 185 3.85 -11.16 -2.04
C PHE A 185 4.89 -12.29 -1.94
N MET A 186 5.04 -13.07 -3.01
CA MET A 186 5.94 -14.22 -3.10
C MET A 186 7.13 -13.96 -4.04
N ALA A 187 7.61 -12.72 -4.14
CA ALA A 187 8.63 -12.35 -5.14
C ALA A 187 9.91 -13.22 -5.12
N HIS A 188 10.30 -13.73 -3.94
CA HIS A 188 11.46 -14.61 -3.76
C HIS A 188 11.23 -16.05 -4.29
N ARG A 189 9.96 -16.46 -4.44
CA ARG A 189 9.52 -17.76 -4.99
C ARG A 189 8.21 -17.58 -5.76
N PRO A 190 8.25 -17.01 -6.98
CA PRO A 190 7.05 -16.66 -7.73
C PRO A 190 6.11 -17.86 -7.93
N PRO A 191 4.81 -17.73 -7.60
CA PRO A 191 3.83 -18.79 -7.71
C PRO A 191 3.29 -18.92 -9.13
N ILE A 192 2.54 -20.00 -9.39
CA ILE A 192 1.62 -20.05 -10.52
C ILE A 192 0.29 -19.44 -10.03
N VAL A 193 -0.21 -18.42 -10.72
CA VAL A 193 -1.50 -17.79 -10.36
C VAL A 193 -2.50 -17.96 -11.50
N VAL A 194 -3.69 -18.44 -11.16
CA VAL A 194 -4.78 -18.72 -12.11
C VAL A 194 -6.04 -17.98 -11.65
N LEU A 195 -6.69 -17.24 -12.56
CA LEU A 195 -8.00 -16.66 -12.32
C LEU A 195 -9.09 -17.70 -12.57
N ASP A 196 -9.98 -17.88 -11.61
CA ASP A 196 -11.18 -18.73 -11.74
C ASP A 196 -12.40 -18.07 -11.06
N PRO A 197 -13.41 -17.63 -11.83
CA PRO A 197 -13.51 -17.72 -13.30
C PRO A 197 -12.48 -16.82 -14.02
N PRO A 198 -12.25 -17.04 -15.33
CA PRO A 198 -11.40 -16.16 -16.14
C PRO A 198 -11.89 -14.70 -16.09
N ALA A 199 -10.96 -13.75 -16.19
CA ALA A 199 -11.27 -12.32 -16.18
C ALA A 199 -12.30 -11.95 -17.28
N PRO A 200 -13.28 -11.07 -16.96
CA PRO A 200 -14.17 -10.54 -17.98
C PRO A 200 -13.38 -9.73 -19.01
N SER A 201 -13.84 -9.78 -20.26
CA SER A 201 -13.31 -8.96 -21.35
C SER A 201 -14.45 -8.12 -21.95
N PRO A 202 -14.34 -6.79 -22.01
CA PRO A 202 -13.20 -5.97 -21.57
C PRO A 202 -13.07 -5.85 -20.04
N VAL A 203 -11.83 -5.71 -19.55
CA VAL A 203 -11.54 -5.47 -18.12
C VAL A 203 -11.93 -4.04 -17.76
N ARG A 204 -12.63 -3.87 -16.64
CA ARG A 204 -12.99 -2.56 -16.08
C ARG A 204 -12.19 -2.32 -14.81
N MET A 205 -11.66 -1.11 -14.65
CA MET A 205 -11.01 -0.71 -13.42
C MET A 205 -12.07 -0.51 -12.33
N VAL A 206 -11.79 -1.01 -11.14
CA VAL A 206 -12.64 -0.82 -9.97
C VAL A 206 -11.92 0.08 -8.97
N GLU A 207 -12.66 0.94 -8.30
CA GLU A 207 -12.12 1.78 -7.23
C GLU A 207 -12.32 1.12 -5.86
N PRO A 208 -11.47 1.43 -4.86
CA PRO A 208 -11.60 0.87 -3.54
C PRO A 208 -12.97 1.23 -2.94
N SER A 209 -13.67 0.22 -2.42
CA SER A 209 -14.96 0.43 -1.77
C SER A 209 -15.11 -0.50 -0.57
N SER A 210 -16.04 -0.22 0.33
CA SER A 210 -16.35 -1.12 1.46
C SER A 210 -16.84 -2.50 1.00
N ARG A 211 -17.36 -2.60 -0.23
CA ARG A 211 -17.75 -3.88 -0.83
C ARG A 211 -16.53 -4.75 -1.20
N ALA A 212 -15.36 -4.15 -1.38
CA ALA A 212 -14.11 -4.87 -1.66
C ALA A 212 -13.59 -5.68 -0.47
N ASP A 213 -14.11 -5.42 0.74
CA ASP A 213 -13.71 -6.16 1.94
C ASP A 213 -14.23 -7.61 1.88
N THR A 214 -13.32 -8.52 1.54
CA THR A 214 -13.53 -9.97 1.50
C THR A 214 -12.89 -10.69 2.69
N SER A 215 -12.54 -9.96 3.75
CA SER A 215 -11.85 -10.50 4.94
C SER A 215 -12.59 -11.64 5.64
N LEU A 216 -13.92 -11.67 5.56
CA LEU A 216 -14.73 -12.77 6.11
C LEU A 216 -14.47 -14.12 5.42
N GLU A 217 -14.04 -14.08 4.16
CA GLU A 217 -13.65 -15.25 3.39
C GLU A 217 -12.16 -15.59 3.53
N GLY A 218 -11.38 -14.70 4.14
CA GLY A 218 -9.97 -14.90 4.41
C GLY A 218 -9.67 -16.07 5.33
N GLN A 219 -8.40 -16.51 5.33
CA GLN A 219 -7.89 -17.35 6.41
C GLN A 219 -7.82 -16.56 7.70
N ARG A 220 -8.15 -17.18 8.84
CA ARG A 220 -8.00 -16.59 10.17
C ARG A 220 -6.85 -17.27 10.93
N VAL A 221 -6.31 -16.55 11.92
CA VAL A 221 -5.36 -17.12 12.90
C VAL A 221 -5.89 -18.40 13.54
N ALA A 222 -7.18 -18.42 13.92
CA ALA A 222 -7.81 -19.62 14.47
C ALA A 222 -7.71 -20.83 13.54
N ASP A 223 -7.83 -20.65 12.22
CA ASP A 223 -7.73 -21.74 11.24
C ASP A 223 -6.32 -22.32 11.18
N LEU A 224 -5.28 -21.47 11.29
CA LEU A 224 -3.89 -21.94 11.37
C LEU A 224 -3.61 -22.73 12.64
N LEU A 225 -4.14 -22.28 13.78
CA LEU A 225 -3.96 -22.96 15.06
C LEU A 225 -4.65 -24.34 15.05
N LEU A 226 -5.85 -24.42 14.46
CA LEU A 226 -6.59 -25.67 14.30
C LEU A 226 -5.88 -26.67 13.38
N HIS A 227 -5.10 -26.20 12.40
CA HIS A 227 -4.36 -27.08 11.49
C HIS A 227 -3.25 -27.89 12.18
N ARG A 228 -2.66 -27.37 13.27
CA ARG A 228 -1.63 -28.04 14.10
C ARG A 228 -0.43 -28.61 13.31
N GLY A 229 -0.04 -27.95 12.22
CA GLY A 229 1.08 -28.34 11.37
C GLY A 229 2.47 -28.21 12.03
N PRO A 230 3.56 -28.49 11.28
CA PRO A 230 4.94 -28.46 11.79
C PRO A 230 5.32 -27.20 12.57
N ALA A 231 5.00 -26.00 12.06
CA ALA A 231 5.31 -24.74 12.72
C ALA A 231 4.61 -24.61 14.09
N TYR A 232 3.37 -25.08 14.22
CA TYR A 232 2.64 -25.12 15.48
C TYR A 232 3.31 -26.08 16.49
N GLN A 233 3.74 -27.25 16.04
CA GLN A 233 4.43 -28.22 16.90
C GLN A 233 5.77 -27.67 17.39
N GLU A 234 6.55 -27.06 16.50
CA GLU A 234 7.82 -26.43 16.87
C GLU A 234 7.62 -25.27 17.86
N HIS A 235 6.57 -24.46 17.66
CA HIS A 235 6.17 -23.43 18.60
C HIS A 235 5.82 -24.01 19.98
N LEU A 236 4.99 -25.07 20.04
CA LEU A 236 4.63 -25.73 21.31
C LEU A 236 5.85 -26.31 22.03
N GLU A 237 6.78 -26.90 21.30
CA GLU A 237 8.03 -27.41 21.87
C GLU A 237 8.89 -26.28 22.43
N ALA A 238 8.99 -25.14 21.74
CA ALA A 238 9.68 -23.96 22.24
C ALA A 238 9.00 -23.40 23.50
N CYS A 239 7.67 -23.29 23.50
CA CYS A 239 6.88 -22.92 24.68
C CYS A 239 7.17 -23.85 25.86
N ARG A 240 7.24 -25.17 25.63
CA ARG A 240 7.56 -26.15 26.68
C ARG A 240 8.95 -25.93 27.28
N ARG A 241 9.96 -25.66 26.43
CA ARG A 241 11.33 -25.35 26.87
C ARG A 241 11.37 -24.04 27.67
N ALA A 242 10.74 -22.98 27.16
CA ALA A 242 10.68 -21.69 27.82
C ALA A 242 9.95 -21.78 29.17
N ALA A 243 8.80 -22.46 29.24
CA ALA A 243 8.06 -22.69 30.48
C ALA A 243 8.91 -23.42 31.53
N HIS A 244 9.69 -24.43 31.12
CA HIS A 244 10.59 -25.14 32.03
C HIS A 244 11.65 -24.21 32.64
N VAL A 245 12.27 -23.34 31.83
CA VAL A 245 13.25 -22.35 32.31
C VAL A 245 12.58 -21.34 33.25
N LEU A 246 11.44 -20.78 32.85
CA LEU A 246 10.76 -19.71 33.57
C LEU A 246 10.29 -20.12 34.97
N ARG A 247 9.93 -21.40 35.19
CA ARG A 247 9.56 -21.93 36.52
C ARG A 247 10.71 -21.91 37.54
N GLY A 248 11.95 -21.89 37.08
CA GLY A 248 13.14 -21.98 37.91
C GLY A 248 13.85 -20.64 38.18
N VAL A 249 13.35 -19.53 37.64
CA VAL A 249 14.06 -18.24 37.64
C VAL A 249 13.15 -17.09 38.07
N ASP A 250 13.77 -15.95 38.44
CA ASP A 250 13.04 -14.68 38.50
C ASP A 250 12.71 -14.23 37.07
N ILE A 251 11.43 -14.33 36.70
CA ILE A 251 10.96 -13.97 35.36
C ILE A 251 11.30 -12.53 35.00
N GLY A 252 11.24 -11.58 35.95
CA GLY A 252 11.55 -10.18 35.68
C GLY A 252 13.01 -9.99 35.28
N ALA A 253 13.92 -10.45 36.14
CA ALA A 253 15.36 -10.39 35.88
C ALA A 253 15.75 -11.19 34.62
N HIS A 254 15.10 -12.32 34.36
CA HIS A 254 15.33 -13.10 33.16
C HIS A 254 14.95 -12.33 31.90
N LEU A 255 13.75 -11.72 31.85
CA LEU A 255 13.32 -10.94 30.69
C LEU A 255 14.20 -9.71 30.45
N GLU A 256 14.64 -9.01 31.50
CA GLU A 256 15.57 -7.88 31.39
C GLU A 256 16.91 -8.32 30.76
N GLU A 257 17.48 -9.43 31.21
CA GLU A 257 18.73 -9.96 30.67
C GLU A 257 18.56 -10.40 29.20
N ARG A 258 17.43 -11.05 28.88
CA ARG A 258 17.11 -11.45 27.50
C ARG A 258 16.91 -10.26 26.58
N ALA A 259 16.24 -9.20 27.06
CA ALA A 259 16.08 -7.95 26.32
C ALA A 259 17.44 -7.29 26.05
N ARG A 260 18.31 -7.19 27.07
CA ARG A 260 19.66 -6.65 26.92
C ARG A 260 20.46 -7.42 25.87
N LEU A 261 20.52 -8.75 25.98
CA LEU A 261 21.22 -9.59 25.01
C LEU A 261 20.69 -9.43 23.58
N LEU A 262 19.37 -9.35 23.41
CA LEU A 262 18.77 -9.12 22.10
C LEU A 262 19.15 -7.76 21.52
N ASN A 263 19.10 -6.69 22.31
CA ASN A 263 19.50 -5.36 21.84
C ASN A 263 21.00 -5.30 21.51
N ASP A 264 21.85 -6.07 22.20
CA ASP A 264 23.28 -6.16 21.93
C ASP A 264 23.61 -6.96 20.65
N THR A 265 22.83 -8.00 20.34
CA THR A 265 23.18 -9.00 19.28
C THR A 265 22.31 -8.92 18.04
N THR A 266 21.04 -8.55 18.18
CA THR A 266 20.08 -8.41 17.07
C THR A 266 19.07 -7.32 17.44
N PRO A 267 19.53 -6.05 17.51
CA PRO A 267 18.64 -4.92 17.77
C PRO A 267 17.51 -4.87 16.73
N GLN A 268 16.48 -4.08 16.98
CA GLN A 268 15.53 -3.78 15.91
C GLN A 268 16.21 -2.92 14.85
N LEU A 269 15.71 -3.04 13.62
CA LEU A 269 16.20 -2.22 12.52
C LEU A 269 15.77 -0.76 12.73
N GLU A 270 16.75 0.12 12.88
CA GLU A 270 16.52 1.54 13.00
C GLU A 270 15.79 2.06 11.74
N HIS A 271 14.85 2.98 11.92
CA HIS A 271 14.05 3.55 10.83
C HIS A 271 13.30 2.53 9.95
N ALA A 272 12.93 1.37 10.49
CA ALA A 272 12.25 0.33 9.71
C ALA A 272 10.95 0.77 9.02
N HIS A 273 10.27 1.81 9.52
CA HIS A 273 9.11 2.40 8.85
C HIS A 273 9.46 2.88 7.42
N ILE A 274 10.66 3.41 7.18
CA ILE A 274 11.13 3.88 5.85
C ILE A 274 11.31 2.70 4.87
N LEU A 275 11.54 1.50 5.39
CA LEU A 275 11.69 0.29 4.58
C LEU A 275 10.33 -0.27 4.17
N CYS A 276 9.33 -0.11 5.03
CA CYS A 276 7.99 -0.66 4.84
C CYS A 276 7.03 0.34 4.16
N GLU A 277 7.31 1.63 4.21
CA GLU A 277 6.49 2.68 3.60
C GLU A 277 6.78 2.78 2.10
N ALA A 278 5.80 2.45 1.27
CA ALA A 278 5.91 2.65 -0.16
C ALA A 278 5.83 4.16 -0.50
N PRO A 279 6.69 4.68 -1.38
CA PRO A 279 6.52 6.05 -1.87
C PRO A 279 5.20 6.18 -2.63
N GLU A 280 4.67 7.41 -2.69
CA GLU A 280 3.44 7.69 -3.43
C GLU A 280 3.61 7.32 -4.92
N ALA A 281 2.65 6.57 -5.44
CA ALA A 281 2.63 6.13 -6.83
C ALA A 281 2.47 7.31 -7.79
N ALA A 282 3.16 7.28 -8.92
CA ALA A 282 2.90 8.23 -10.01
C ALA A 282 1.47 8.09 -10.54
N ASN A 283 1.00 6.83 -10.68
CA ASN A 283 -0.38 6.50 -10.99
C ASN A 283 -1.06 5.87 -9.75
N LYS A 284 -2.02 6.60 -9.17
CA LYS A 284 -2.74 6.21 -7.95
C LYS A 284 -3.68 5.02 -8.16
N ASP A 285 -3.95 4.63 -9.40
CA ASP A 285 -4.83 3.52 -9.71
C ASP A 285 -4.21 2.17 -9.39
N HIS A 286 -2.88 2.09 -9.24
CA HIS A 286 -2.15 0.86 -8.87
C HIS A 286 -2.36 0.39 -7.43
N ARG A 287 -3.11 1.13 -6.61
CA ARG A 287 -3.37 0.79 -5.21
C ARG A 287 -3.93 -0.62 -5.10
N GLY A 288 -3.31 -1.45 -4.28
CA GLY A 288 -3.75 -2.82 -4.04
C GLY A 288 -3.03 -3.41 -2.85
N TYR A 289 -3.69 -4.34 -2.19
CA TYR A 289 -3.14 -5.05 -1.04
C TYR A 289 -3.57 -6.51 -1.05
N PHE A 290 -2.80 -7.33 -0.34
CA PHE A 290 -3.07 -8.72 -0.07
C PHE A 290 -2.87 -9.00 1.41
N ASP A 291 -3.92 -9.47 2.05
CA ASP A 291 -3.94 -9.92 3.42
C ASP A 291 -4.00 -11.45 3.46
N THR A 292 -3.27 -12.03 4.38
CA THR A 292 -3.35 -13.47 4.64
C THR A 292 -2.92 -13.76 6.07
N THR A 293 -3.19 -14.98 6.54
CA THR A 293 -2.60 -15.46 7.79
C THR A 293 -1.55 -16.53 7.51
N LEU A 294 -0.41 -16.48 8.19
CA LEU A 294 0.62 -17.53 8.13
C LEU A 294 1.41 -17.63 9.45
N TRP A 295 2.22 -18.68 9.56
CA TRP A 295 3.27 -18.75 10.57
C TRP A 295 4.50 -17.96 10.09
N VAL A 296 4.82 -16.87 10.78
CA VAL A 296 6.00 -16.05 10.49
C VAL A 296 7.11 -16.42 11.47
N PRO A 297 8.34 -16.72 11.00
CA PRO A 297 9.48 -16.88 11.88
C PRO A 297 9.72 -15.58 12.66
N THR A 298 9.75 -15.65 13.98
CA THR A 298 9.85 -14.46 14.84
C THR A 298 11.10 -13.63 14.52
N ARG A 299 12.18 -14.26 14.06
CA ARG A 299 13.42 -13.57 13.63
C ARG A 299 13.26 -12.66 12.42
N LEU A 300 12.22 -12.83 11.61
CA LEU A 300 11.95 -12.00 10.45
C LEU A 300 11.13 -10.74 10.79
N VAL A 301 10.67 -10.61 12.04
CA VAL A 301 10.06 -9.36 12.52
C VAL A 301 11.18 -8.42 12.96
N VAL A 302 11.49 -7.45 12.09
CA VAL A 302 12.67 -6.60 12.22
C VAL A 302 12.41 -5.33 13.02
N SER A 303 11.13 -4.98 13.21
CA SER A 303 10.73 -3.79 13.95
C SER A 303 9.32 -3.89 14.51
N THR A 304 9.08 -3.08 15.54
CA THR A 304 7.80 -2.84 16.19
C THR A 304 7.60 -1.34 16.41
N ALA A 305 6.46 -0.92 16.96
CA ALA A 305 6.25 0.47 17.35
C ALA A 305 7.16 0.94 18.51
N CYS A 306 7.84 0.00 19.17
CA CYS A 306 8.76 0.24 20.27
C CYS A 306 10.18 -0.16 19.83
N PRO A 307 11.09 0.78 19.55
CA PRO A 307 12.34 0.50 18.83
C PRO A 307 13.35 -0.34 19.60
N THR A 308 13.17 -0.48 20.92
CA THR A 308 14.08 -1.25 21.79
C THR A 308 13.35 -2.49 22.29
N TRP A 309 13.97 -3.67 22.14
CA TRP A 309 13.38 -4.91 22.67
C TRP A 309 13.22 -4.80 24.18
N GLY A 310 12.05 -5.20 24.67
CA GLY A 310 11.72 -5.15 26.09
C GLY A 310 11.31 -3.77 26.64
N ASP A 311 11.40 -2.67 25.88
CA ASP A 311 11.07 -1.32 26.38
C ASP A 311 9.80 -0.78 25.72
N PHE A 312 8.83 -0.36 26.53
CA PHE A 312 7.56 0.23 26.09
C PHE A 312 7.38 1.67 26.60
N GLN A 313 8.46 2.33 27.04
CA GLN A 313 8.43 3.71 27.55
C GLN A 313 7.41 3.89 28.68
N GLY A 314 7.27 2.86 29.54
CA GLY A 314 6.31 2.83 30.64
C GLY A 314 4.88 2.41 30.26
N HIS A 315 4.54 2.30 28.97
CA HIS A 315 3.22 1.85 28.56
C HIS A 315 3.07 0.34 28.72
N ARG A 316 2.29 -0.09 29.73
CA ARG A 316 1.93 -1.49 29.98
C ARG A 316 3.12 -2.47 30.07
N GLN A 317 4.26 -2.01 30.58
CA GLN A 317 5.49 -2.79 30.77
C GLN A 317 5.25 -4.15 31.48
N TYR A 318 4.30 -4.19 32.42
CA TYR A 318 3.91 -5.39 33.16
C TYR A 318 3.40 -6.54 32.28
N MET A 319 2.92 -6.25 31.06
CA MET A 319 2.40 -7.25 30.13
C MET A 319 3.44 -8.29 29.73
N LEU A 320 4.72 -7.92 29.62
CA LEU A 320 5.79 -8.86 29.30
C LEU A 320 5.89 -9.95 30.37
N ARG A 321 5.93 -9.53 31.64
CA ARG A 321 5.95 -10.43 32.79
C ARG A 321 4.67 -11.25 32.86
N GLN A 322 3.51 -10.66 32.58
CA GLN A 322 2.23 -11.36 32.60
C GLN A 322 2.18 -12.50 31.58
N ILE A 323 2.62 -12.26 30.34
CA ILE A 323 2.66 -13.29 29.29
C ILE A 323 3.65 -14.40 29.67
N ALA A 324 4.86 -14.03 30.12
CA ALA A 324 5.88 -15.01 30.51
C ALA A 324 5.46 -15.83 31.74
N GLN A 325 4.81 -15.20 32.73
CA GLN A 325 4.23 -15.89 33.89
C GLN A 325 3.11 -16.84 33.46
N GLY A 326 2.23 -16.40 32.55
CA GLY A 326 1.19 -17.25 31.96
C GLY A 326 1.78 -18.50 31.29
N LEU A 327 2.89 -18.35 30.56
CA LEU A 327 3.60 -19.48 29.96
C LEU A 327 4.21 -20.40 31.01
N ALA A 328 4.83 -19.85 32.06
CA ALA A 328 5.41 -20.62 33.15
C ALA A 328 4.34 -21.46 33.89
N ASP A 329 3.18 -20.87 34.14
CA ASP A 329 2.10 -21.46 34.91
C ASP A 329 1.17 -22.37 34.07
N ALA A 330 1.28 -22.30 32.74
CA ALA A 330 0.43 -23.07 31.83
C ALA A 330 0.54 -24.59 32.08
N ALA A 331 -0.57 -25.18 32.51
CA ALA A 331 -0.76 -26.63 32.54
C ALA A 331 -1.09 -27.21 31.16
N ASP A 332 -1.76 -26.41 30.32
CA ASP A 332 -2.11 -26.71 28.94
C ASP A 332 -1.46 -25.68 28.02
N LEU A 333 -0.42 -26.11 27.30
CA LEU A 333 0.32 -25.25 26.38
C LEU A 333 -0.47 -24.97 25.09
N ASP A 334 -1.36 -25.87 24.66
CA ASP A 334 -2.21 -25.65 23.50
C ASP A 334 -3.22 -24.52 23.79
N ALA A 335 -3.81 -24.53 24.98
CA ALA A 335 -4.70 -23.47 25.44
C ALA A 335 -3.95 -22.13 25.57
N PHE A 336 -2.76 -22.13 26.18
CA PHE A 336 -1.91 -20.93 26.26
C PHE A 336 -1.55 -20.39 24.87
N THR A 337 -1.10 -21.25 23.95
CA THR A 337 -0.76 -20.83 22.58
C THR A 337 -1.98 -20.27 21.85
N THR A 338 -3.16 -20.86 22.05
CA THR A 338 -4.39 -20.32 21.48
C THR A 338 -4.68 -18.93 22.03
N GLU A 339 -4.62 -18.75 23.36
CA GLU A 339 -4.83 -17.46 24.02
C GLU A 339 -3.81 -16.40 23.57
N LEU A 340 -2.54 -16.78 23.45
CA LEU A 340 -1.45 -15.91 22.99
C LEU A 340 -1.77 -15.28 21.63
N PHE A 341 -2.44 -16.01 20.75
CA PHE A 341 -2.77 -15.60 19.39
C PHE A 341 -4.26 -15.27 19.16
N THR A 342 -5.10 -15.24 20.21
CA THR A 342 -6.52 -14.90 20.11
C THR A 342 -6.72 -13.53 19.46
N ASP A 343 -6.04 -12.51 19.99
CA ASP A 343 -6.00 -11.19 19.34
C ASP A 343 -5.02 -11.26 18.17
N GLN A 344 -5.40 -10.82 16.99
CA GLN A 344 -4.50 -10.93 15.83
C GLN A 344 -3.24 -10.09 16.03
N ILE A 345 -2.08 -10.65 15.66
CA ILE A 345 -0.85 -9.89 15.47
C ILE A 345 -0.83 -9.48 14.00
N ASN A 346 -0.85 -8.18 13.71
CA ASN A 346 -0.80 -7.70 12.33
C ASN A 346 0.62 -7.27 11.98
N LEU A 347 1.12 -7.79 10.87
CA LEU A 347 2.42 -7.45 10.33
C LEU A 347 2.28 -6.83 8.94
N THR A 348 3.09 -5.82 8.64
CA THR A 348 3.33 -5.37 7.26
C THR A 348 4.44 -6.23 6.67
N HIS A 349 4.20 -6.77 5.48
CA HIS A 349 5.14 -7.56 4.69
C HIS A 349 5.88 -6.69 3.70
N THR A 350 7.20 -6.62 3.85
CA THR A 350 8.08 -6.00 2.86
C THR A 350 8.75 -7.10 2.03
N PRO A 351 8.44 -7.21 0.72
CA PRO A 351 9.06 -8.20 -0.14
C PRO A 351 10.54 -7.88 -0.31
N ALA A 352 11.36 -8.92 -0.35
CA ALA A 352 12.76 -8.81 -0.73
C ALA A 352 13.24 -10.09 -1.44
N TRP A 353 14.38 -10.00 -2.12
CA TRP A 353 14.81 -10.97 -3.13
C TRP A 353 15.22 -12.34 -2.58
N ALA A 354 15.76 -12.43 -1.35
CA ALA A 354 16.10 -13.69 -0.70
C ALA A 354 14.96 -14.23 0.18
N GLY A 355 13.97 -13.39 0.48
CA GLY A 355 12.88 -13.65 1.41
C GLY A 355 12.38 -12.35 2.06
N PRO A 356 11.18 -12.33 2.64
CA PRO A 356 10.59 -11.11 3.15
C PRO A 356 11.13 -10.70 4.53
N VAL A 357 10.80 -9.47 4.92
CA VAL A 357 10.92 -8.98 6.30
C VAL A 357 9.59 -8.38 6.75
N TYR A 358 9.37 -8.33 8.05
CA TYR A 358 8.10 -7.93 8.64
C TYR A 358 8.26 -6.84 9.70
N GLN A 359 7.27 -5.95 9.76
CA GLN A 359 7.13 -4.96 10.83
C GLN A 359 5.77 -5.16 11.52
N VAL A 360 5.72 -5.01 12.85
CA VAL A 360 4.43 -4.96 13.55
C VAL A 360 3.68 -3.69 13.17
N SER A 361 2.54 -3.85 12.48
CA SER A 361 1.71 -2.73 12.04
C SER A 361 0.62 -2.38 13.06
N ALA A 362 -0.03 -3.39 13.63
CA ALA A 362 -1.07 -3.20 14.63
C ALA A 362 -1.20 -4.43 15.51
N ASN A 363 -1.46 -4.21 16.81
CA ASN A 363 -1.70 -5.24 17.82
C ASN A 363 -0.57 -6.28 17.95
N GLY A 364 0.05 -6.40 19.12
CA GLY A 364 0.97 -7.50 19.40
C GLY A 364 2.43 -7.13 19.68
N ASN A 365 2.78 -5.85 19.81
CA ASN A 365 4.13 -5.43 20.22
C ASN A 365 4.64 -6.24 21.44
N HIS A 366 3.85 -6.35 22.51
CA HIS A 366 4.22 -7.14 23.70
C HIS A 366 4.49 -8.62 23.38
N ARG A 367 3.66 -9.24 22.54
CA ARG A 367 3.76 -10.67 22.19
C ARG A 367 4.99 -10.95 21.33
N VAL A 368 5.28 -10.08 20.37
CA VAL A 368 6.50 -10.17 19.56
C VAL A 368 7.73 -9.99 20.44
N HIS A 369 7.75 -9.00 21.34
CA HIS A 369 8.87 -8.79 22.26
C HIS A 369 9.10 -10.03 23.15
N VAL A 370 8.04 -10.59 23.74
CA VAL A 370 8.15 -11.82 24.55
C VAL A 370 8.63 -13.00 23.70
N ALA A 371 8.07 -13.19 22.51
CA ALA A 371 8.48 -14.26 21.61
C ALA A 371 9.97 -14.16 21.25
N ARG A 372 10.48 -12.94 20.97
CA ARG A 372 11.91 -12.72 20.74
C ARG A 372 12.73 -13.01 21.99
N MET A 373 12.36 -12.46 23.15
CA MET A 373 13.11 -12.62 24.40
C MET A 373 13.21 -14.09 24.84
N LEU A 374 12.14 -14.86 24.65
CA LEU A 374 12.04 -16.28 25.00
C LEU A 374 12.42 -17.22 23.85
N GLU A 375 12.95 -16.69 22.73
CA GLU A 375 13.37 -17.47 21.56
C GLU A 375 12.25 -18.38 20.99
N LEU A 376 11.00 -17.94 21.05
CA LEU A 376 9.89 -18.63 20.40
C LEU A 376 10.03 -18.48 18.87
N PRO A 377 10.06 -19.58 18.10
CA PRO A 377 10.49 -19.54 16.70
C PRO A 377 9.42 -18.98 15.77
N TRP A 378 8.14 -19.09 16.13
CA TRP A 378 7.02 -18.78 15.25
C TRP A 378 5.97 -17.88 15.88
N LEU A 379 5.38 -17.02 15.07
CA LEU A 379 4.21 -16.20 15.37
C LEU A 379 3.09 -16.57 14.39
N ALA A 380 1.87 -16.83 14.87
CA ALA A 380 0.70 -16.90 14.01
C ALA A 380 0.16 -15.48 13.81
N THR A 381 0.25 -14.96 12.59
CA THR A 381 -0.01 -13.53 12.32
C THR A 381 -0.89 -13.32 11.10
N THR A 382 -1.67 -12.24 11.12
CA THR A 382 -2.22 -11.65 9.92
C THR A 382 -1.14 -10.78 9.30
N VAL A 383 -0.94 -10.90 8.00
CA VAL A 383 0.11 -10.24 7.25
C VAL A 383 -0.53 -9.47 6.12
N THR A 384 -0.24 -8.18 6.06
CA THR A 384 -0.67 -7.27 4.99
C THR A 384 0.51 -6.95 4.09
N TYR A 385 0.32 -7.13 2.80
CA TYR A 385 1.26 -6.73 1.75
C TYR A 385 0.61 -5.68 0.87
N GLU A 386 1.22 -4.51 0.79
CA GLU A 386 0.85 -3.47 -0.16
C GLU A 386 1.76 -3.59 -1.38
N LYS A 387 1.17 -3.74 -2.56
CA LYS A 387 1.92 -3.86 -3.81
C LYS A 387 2.65 -2.53 -4.06
N PRO A 388 4.00 -2.50 -4.14
CA PRO A 388 4.70 -1.31 -4.60
C PRO A 388 4.20 -0.94 -6.00
N PRO A 389 3.92 0.35 -6.28
CA PRO A 389 3.47 0.74 -7.61
C PRO A 389 4.62 0.55 -8.61
N PRO A 390 4.32 0.35 -9.90
CA PRO A 390 5.36 0.17 -10.92
C PRO A 390 6.08 1.48 -11.27
N ALA A 391 5.58 2.62 -10.81
CA ALA A 391 6.17 3.92 -11.11
C ALA A 391 6.04 4.91 -9.93
N TRP A 392 7.07 5.71 -9.72
CA TRP A 392 7.12 6.75 -8.68
C TRP A 392 7.67 8.06 -9.21
N GLN A 393 7.07 9.16 -8.80
CA GLN A 393 7.67 10.48 -9.02
C GLN A 393 8.87 10.66 -8.09
N SER A 394 9.95 11.24 -8.60
CA SER A 394 11.19 11.48 -7.85
C SER A 394 10.94 12.17 -6.50
N TRP A 395 10.11 13.22 -6.46
CA TRP A 395 9.75 13.89 -5.21
C TRP A 395 9.10 12.96 -4.17
N ALA A 396 8.30 11.97 -4.60
CA ALA A 396 7.64 11.03 -3.70
C ALA A 396 8.64 10.02 -3.11
N ILE A 397 9.60 9.55 -3.91
CA ILE A 397 10.73 8.71 -3.44
C ILE A 397 11.49 9.45 -2.32
N TYR A 398 11.73 10.76 -2.53
CA TYR A 398 12.47 11.63 -1.63
C TYR A 398 11.67 12.08 -0.40
N GLY A 399 10.35 12.19 -0.53
CA GLY A 399 9.43 12.63 0.53
C GLY A 399 9.44 11.75 1.77
N VAL A 400 9.58 10.43 1.60
CA VAL A 400 9.66 9.48 2.73
C VAL A 400 10.92 9.72 3.58
N GLU A 401 11.98 10.28 2.99
CA GLU A 401 13.23 10.60 3.68
C GLU A 401 13.19 12.01 4.33
N SER A 402 12.12 12.79 4.10
CA SER A 402 12.06 14.22 4.42
C SER A 402 12.19 14.50 5.92
N ASP A 403 11.61 13.68 6.80
CA ASP A 403 11.78 13.86 8.25
C ASP A 403 13.24 13.74 8.70
N TRP A 404 14.07 13.00 7.95
CA TRP A 404 15.50 12.87 8.14
C TRP A 404 16.32 13.93 7.37
N ALA A 405 15.87 14.33 6.18
CA ALA A 405 16.59 15.22 5.24
C ALA A 405 16.21 16.72 5.31
N ARG A 406 15.36 17.12 6.27
CA ARG A 406 14.61 18.40 6.35
C ARG A 406 15.40 19.71 6.25
N THR A 407 16.72 19.71 6.19
CA THR A 407 17.56 20.92 6.17
C THR A 407 18.39 21.12 4.90
N GLY A 408 18.28 20.25 3.89
CA GLY A 408 19.21 20.26 2.75
C GLY A 408 18.62 20.05 1.36
N TRP A 409 17.29 20.10 1.21
CA TRP A 409 16.62 19.85 -0.07
C TRP A 409 17.01 20.90 -1.11
N ASN A 410 17.82 20.49 -2.07
CA ASN A 410 18.22 21.29 -3.22
C ASN A 410 18.47 20.36 -4.42
N GLU A 411 18.60 20.97 -5.59
CA GLU A 411 18.85 20.27 -6.86
C GLU A 411 20.08 19.36 -6.81
N LYS A 412 21.15 19.78 -6.11
CA LYS A 412 22.36 18.96 -5.95
C LYS A 412 22.11 17.69 -5.14
N TRP A 413 21.26 17.75 -4.12
CA TRP A 413 20.85 16.59 -3.35
C TRP A 413 20.00 15.64 -4.22
N ALA A 414 19.01 16.18 -4.93
CA ALA A 414 18.18 15.39 -5.84
C ALA A 414 19.02 14.74 -6.94
N GLN A 415 20.00 15.46 -7.52
CA GLN A 415 20.90 14.90 -8.54
C GLN A 415 21.71 13.73 -7.99
N ARG A 416 22.24 13.85 -6.76
CA ARG A 416 22.94 12.73 -6.13
C ARG A 416 22.04 11.52 -5.94
N ARG A 417 20.78 11.71 -5.57
CA ARG A 417 19.81 10.61 -5.41
C ARG A 417 19.53 9.95 -6.76
N HIS A 418 19.29 10.76 -7.78
CA HIS A 418 19.12 10.32 -9.16
C HIS A 418 20.31 9.48 -9.65
N ASP A 419 21.54 10.00 -9.52
CA ASP A 419 22.77 9.32 -9.94
C ASP A 419 22.95 7.94 -9.26
N LEU A 420 22.51 7.80 -8.01
CA LEU A 420 22.56 6.54 -7.28
C LEU A 420 21.56 5.52 -7.85
N ILE A 421 20.32 5.96 -8.14
CA ILE A 421 19.29 5.11 -8.73
C ILE A 421 19.71 4.69 -10.15
N GLU A 422 20.20 5.61 -10.98
CA GLU A 422 20.80 5.28 -12.28
C GLU A 422 21.98 4.32 -12.14
N GLY A 423 22.79 4.46 -11.09
CA GLY A 423 23.85 3.51 -10.74
C GLY A 423 23.33 2.09 -10.53
N LEU A 424 22.19 1.94 -9.84
CA LEU A 424 21.55 0.63 -9.60
C LEU A 424 21.01 0.03 -10.91
N ILE A 425 20.36 0.84 -11.75
CA ILE A 425 19.87 0.46 -13.08
C ILE A 425 21.04 0.00 -13.95
N ARG A 426 22.06 0.86 -14.09
CA ARG A 426 23.27 0.59 -14.87
C ARG A 426 24.00 -0.66 -14.39
N ARG A 427 23.89 -1.05 -13.13
CA ARG A 427 24.49 -2.29 -12.60
C ARG A 427 23.59 -3.50 -12.70
N GLY A 428 22.34 -3.34 -13.14
CA GLY A 428 21.36 -4.42 -13.24
C GLY A 428 20.85 -4.89 -11.87
N VAL A 429 21.06 -4.10 -10.81
CA VAL A 429 20.52 -4.42 -9.48
C VAL A 429 19.01 -4.26 -9.50
N ILE A 430 18.53 -3.15 -10.06
CA ILE A 430 17.12 -2.91 -10.37
C ILE A 430 16.91 -2.88 -11.88
N ASP A 431 15.67 -3.08 -12.32
CA ASP A 431 15.26 -2.87 -13.72
C ASP A 431 14.25 -1.71 -13.74
N GLY A 432 14.58 -0.66 -14.48
CA GLY A 432 13.79 0.56 -14.53
C GLY A 432 14.46 1.66 -15.33
N GLU A 433 13.70 2.73 -15.58
CA GLU A 433 14.11 3.89 -16.36
C GLU A 433 13.40 5.16 -15.85
N PHE A 434 14.05 6.30 -16.03
CA PHE A 434 13.41 7.60 -15.82
C PHE A 434 12.78 8.07 -17.12
N ASP A 435 11.63 8.75 -17.02
CA ASP A 435 11.06 9.46 -18.16
C ASP A 435 11.93 10.67 -18.61
N ASP A 436 11.60 11.21 -19.78
CA ASP A 436 12.33 12.34 -20.38
C ASP A 436 11.97 13.71 -19.75
N THR A 437 11.30 13.75 -18.60
CA THR A 437 10.90 15.01 -17.96
C THR A 437 12.16 15.81 -17.57
N PRO A 438 12.31 17.07 -17.99
CA PRO A 438 13.54 17.84 -17.76
C PRO A 438 13.71 18.25 -16.29
N GLU A 439 12.61 18.37 -15.55
CA GLU A 439 12.63 18.75 -14.14
C GLU A 439 12.85 17.52 -13.26
N LEU A 440 14.04 17.42 -12.65
CA LEU A 440 14.48 16.27 -11.86
C LEU A 440 13.50 15.84 -10.76
N PHE A 441 12.82 16.79 -10.11
CA PHE A 441 11.83 16.50 -9.06
C PHE A 441 10.54 15.90 -9.61
N ASN A 442 10.22 16.15 -10.88
CA ASN A 442 9.01 15.71 -11.55
C ASN A 442 9.23 14.51 -12.47
N GLN A 443 10.47 14.05 -12.63
CA GLN A 443 10.77 12.79 -13.33
C GLN A 443 10.08 11.61 -12.65
N THR A 444 9.59 10.69 -13.47
CA THR A 444 9.00 9.43 -13.04
C THR A 444 9.99 8.30 -13.24
N LEU A 445 10.30 7.55 -12.18
CA LEU A 445 10.99 6.27 -12.26
C LEU A 445 9.96 5.19 -12.55
N HIS A 446 9.99 4.62 -13.75
CA HIS A 446 9.27 3.39 -14.10
C HIS A 446 10.16 2.19 -13.75
N CYS A 447 9.69 1.29 -12.90
CA CYS A 447 10.48 0.18 -12.40
C CYS A 447 9.73 -1.14 -12.55
N THR A 448 10.25 -1.99 -13.41
CA THR A 448 9.72 -3.35 -13.64
C THR A 448 10.23 -4.34 -12.59
N ARG A 449 11.40 -4.07 -11.99
CA ARG A 449 11.97 -4.92 -10.92
C ARG A 449 12.70 -4.09 -9.88
N LEU A 450 12.10 -4.01 -8.70
CA LEU A 450 12.72 -3.47 -7.48
C LEU A 450 12.88 -4.62 -6.46
N PRO A 451 14.07 -5.20 -6.31
CA PRO A 451 14.29 -6.35 -5.43
C PRO A 451 13.92 -6.11 -3.98
N ALA A 452 14.09 -4.87 -3.50
CA ALA A 452 13.56 -4.41 -2.23
C ALA A 452 13.41 -2.88 -2.25
N PRO A 453 12.36 -2.33 -1.61
CA PRO A 453 12.06 -0.90 -1.65
C PRO A 453 13.15 -0.02 -1.03
N TRP A 454 13.93 -0.54 -0.07
CA TRP A 454 14.97 0.24 0.58
C TRP A 454 16.22 0.49 -0.28
N LEU A 455 16.40 -0.24 -1.39
CA LEU A 455 17.60 -0.09 -2.24
C LEU A 455 17.66 1.28 -2.90
N ILE A 456 16.51 1.89 -3.18
CA ILE A 456 16.39 3.24 -3.77
C ILE A 456 16.35 4.35 -2.71
N ARG A 457 16.71 4.05 -1.45
CA ARG A 457 16.77 5.03 -0.35
C ARG A 457 18.16 5.64 -0.19
N ALA A 458 18.28 6.65 0.69
CA ALA A 458 19.54 7.27 1.10
C ALA A 458 20.62 6.20 1.37
N PRO A 459 21.90 6.42 0.99
CA PRO A 459 22.95 5.41 1.15
C PRO A 459 23.03 4.83 2.56
N GLU A 460 22.87 5.67 3.58
CA GLU A 460 22.90 5.28 4.99
C GLU A 460 21.76 4.32 5.34
N LEU A 461 20.55 4.60 4.86
CA LEU A 461 19.37 3.77 5.09
C LEU A 461 19.45 2.45 4.32
N ALA A 462 19.82 2.51 3.04
CA ALA A 462 19.94 1.34 2.19
C ALA A 462 20.99 0.36 2.73
N THR A 463 22.16 0.88 3.14
CA THR A 463 23.26 0.04 3.64
C THR A 463 23.02 -0.49 5.06
N ALA A 464 22.36 0.26 5.94
CA ALA A 464 21.92 -0.24 7.23
C ALA A 464 20.90 -1.39 7.09
N ALA A 465 19.91 -1.22 6.20
CA ALA A 465 18.93 -2.26 5.89
C ALA A 465 19.59 -3.50 5.26
N ASN A 466 20.52 -3.31 4.32
CA ASN A 466 21.29 -4.39 3.71
C ASN A 466 22.12 -5.16 4.75
N ALA A 467 22.82 -4.47 5.65
CA ALA A 467 23.59 -5.11 6.70
C ALA A 467 22.70 -5.97 7.60
N TYR A 468 21.54 -5.43 8.01
CA TYR A 468 20.56 -6.19 8.78
C TYR A 468 20.02 -7.39 8.02
N TYR A 469 19.62 -7.19 6.76
CA TYR A 469 19.07 -8.21 5.89
C TYR A 469 20.05 -9.36 5.67
N GLU A 470 21.35 -9.07 5.55
CA GLU A 470 22.40 -10.07 5.41
C GLU A 470 22.58 -10.93 6.67
N THR A 471 22.24 -10.42 7.87
CA THR A 471 22.18 -11.25 9.09
C THR A 471 21.02 -12.24 9.07
N LEU A 472 19.90 -11.87 8.43
CA LEU A 472 18.71 -12.71 8.31
C LEU A 472 18.83 -13.73 7.17
N TYR A 473 19.49 -13.31 6.09
CA TYR A 473 19.68 -14.05 4.85
C TYR A 473 21.14 -13.95 4.38
N PRO A 474 22.05 -14.75 4.99
CA PRO A 474 23.46 -14.71 4.61
C PRO A 474 23.68 -15.02 3.13
N GLY A 475 24.42 -14.16 2.43
CA GLY A 475 24.68 -14.24 0.99
C GLY A 475 23.67 -13.50 0.11
N ALA A 476 22.66 -12.85 0.69
CA ALA A 476 21.62 -12.18 -0.08
C ALA A 476 22.18 -11.06 -0.97
N LEU A 477 23.10 -10.22 -0.48
CA LEU A 477 23.72 -9.17 -1.31
C LEU A 477 24.47 -9.76 -2.51
N ALA A 478 25.17 -10.88 -2.31
CA ALA A 478 25.89 -11.55 -3.39
C ALA A 478 24.95 -12.09 -4.48
N MET A 479 23.71 -12.49 -4.13
CA MET A 479 22.69 -12.90 -5.10
C MET A 479 22.30 -11.77 -6.06
N LEU A 480 22.38 -10.50 -5.62
CA LEU A 480 22.16 -9.33 -6.47
C LEU A 480 23.43 -8.82 -7.15
N GLY A 481 24.57 -9.50 -6.96
CA GLY A 481 25.86 -9.04 -7.46
C GLY A 481 26.40 -7.80 -6.73
N ILE A 482 25.91 -7.53 -5.51
CA ILE A 482 26.40 -6.45 -4.65
C ILE A 482 27.49 -7.03 -3.72
N PRO A 483 28.75 -6.54 -3.79
CA PRO A 483 29.78 -6.92 -2.82
C PRO A 483 29.37 -6.53 -1.41
N ALA A 484 29.60 -7.39 -0.41
CA ALA A 484 29.15 -7.15 0.95
C ALA A 484 29.72 -5.85 1.55
N ASP A 485 31.01 -5.59 1.35
CA ASP A 485 31.70 -4.38 1.80
C ASP A 485 31.16 -3.10 1.15
N VAL A 486 30.58 -3.20 -0.06
CA VAL A 486 29.87 -2.11 -0.72
C VAL A 486 28.44 -1.99 -0.19
N GLY A 487 27.74 -3.11 -0.06
CA GLY A 487 26.33 -3.16 0.32
C GLY A 487 26.05 -2.73 1.75
N THR A 488 27.06 -2.72 2.63
CA THR A 488 26.93 -2.38 4.06
C THR A 488 27.69 -1.13 4.49
N ASP A 489 28.29 -0.38 3.57
CA ASP A 489 28.99 0.89 3.85
C ASP A 489 28.48 2.01 2.92
N ALA A 490 27.88 3.05 3.50
CA ALA A 490 27.23 4.13 2.75
C ALA A 490 28.19 4.85 1.77
N HIS A 491 29.47 5.01 2.15
CA HIS A 491 30.46 5.64 1.30
C HIS A 491 30.89 4.74 0.14
N ALA A 492 31.13 3.45 0.40
CA ALA A 492 31.45 2.46 -0.62
C ALA A 492 30.28 2.26 -1.59
N TRP A 493 29.05 2.18 -1.08
CA TRP A 493 27.80 2.17 -1.85
C TRP A 493 27.74 3.34 -2.83
N THR A 494 27.92 4.57 -2.32
CA THR A 494 27.89 5.79 -3.13
C THR A 494 28.97 5.77 -4.22
N ARG A 495 30.22 5.43 -3.87
CA ARG A 495 31.32 5.37 -4.85
C ARG A 495 31.06 4.30 -5.91
N TRP A 496 30.57 3.13 -5.51
CA TRP A 496 30.31 2.02 -6.40
C TRP A 496 29.21 2.36 -7.42
N LEU A 497 28.11 2.99 -6.99
CA LEU A 497 27.01 3.37 -7.87
C LEU A 497 27.34 4.54 -8.81
N THR A 498 28.15 5.50 -8.36
CA THR A 498 28.53 6.69 -9.14
C THR A 498 29.77 6.49 -10.02
N SER A 499 30.60 5.48 -9.73
CA SER A 499 31.70 5.11 -10.61
C SER A 499 31.18 4.61 -11.96
N ALA A 500 31.74 5.12 -13.06
CA ALA A 500 31.56 4.49 -14.38
C ALA A 500 31.92 3.01 -14.24
N ARG A 501 31.13 2.10 -14.84
CA ARG A 501 31.49 0.68 -14.94
C ARG A 501 32.92 0.65 -15.44
N GLY A 502 33.87 0.30 -14.57
CA GLY A 502 35.26 0.16 -14.97
C GLY A 502 35.24 -0.73 -16.20
N THR A 503 35.80 -0.21 -17.30
CA THR A 503 36.09 -0.99 -18.50
C THR A 503 36.55 -2.35 -18.04
N ALA A 504 35.73 -3.38 -18.30
CA ALA A 504 36.12 -4.74 -17.99
C ALA A 504 37.47 -4.94 -18.67
N LEU A 505 38.53 -5.08 -17.86
CA LEU A 505 39.79 -5.64 -18.34
C LEU A 505 39.44 -7.09 -18.66
N ILE A 506 39.11 -7.31 -19.94
CA ILE A 506 39.06 -8.63 -20.57
C ILE A 506 40.48 -9.21 -20.55
#